data_AF-A0A3N4M5E5-F1
#
_entry.id   AF-A0A3N4M5E5-F1
#
_cell.length_a   1.000
_cell.length_b   1.000
_cell.length_c   1.000
_cell.angle_alpha   90.00
_cell.angle_beta   90.00
_cell.angle_gamma   90.00
#
_symmetry.space_group_name_H-M   'P 1'
#
loop_
_entity.id
_entity.type
_entity.pdbx_description
1 polymer ?
#
loop_
_entity_poly.entity_id
_entity_poly.type
_entity_poly.pdbx_seq_one_letter_code
_entity_poly.pdbx_strand_id
1 'polypeptide(L)'
;PRKDSSIEATSKGKRGGKREHLSEAEKRRNHIQSEQKRRNQIKYGFDTLTELVPELRGGGYSKSAVLQHAAVYVENLVGGNAALRNILKSL
;
A
#
# COMPACT_ATOMS: atom_id res chain seq x y z
N PRO A 1 -0.19 -37.77 -16.77
CA PRO A 1 0.93 -37.49 -15.82
C PRO A 1 1.65 -36.20 -16.22
N ARG A 2 1.31 -35.10 -15.56
CA ARG A 2 1.85 -33.75 -15.80
C ARG A 2 3.28 -33.65 -15.25
N LYS A 3 4.20 -33.02 -15.98
CA LYS A 3 5.45 -32.49 -15.44
C LYS A 3 5.61 -31.06 -15.94
N ASP A 4 5.80 -30.19 -14.98
CA ASP A 4 5.58 -28.76 -15.05
C ASP A 4 6.60 -28.03 -15.92
N SER A 5 6.08 -26.96 -16.50
CA SER A 5 6.74 -25.94 -17.30
C SER A 5 7.92 -25.31 -16.56
N SER A 6 9.09 -25.45 -17.18
CA SER A 6 10.34 -24.75 -16.91
C SER A 6 10.13 -23.23 -16.88
N ILE A 7 10.33 -22.60 -15.72
CA ILE A 7 10.56 -21.15 -15.63
C ILE A 7 12.06 -20.93 -15.64
N GLU A 8 12.52 -20.21 -16.67
CA GLU A 8 13.90 -19.84 -16.93
C GLU A 8 14.53 -19.07 -15.76
N ALA A 9 15.75 -19.50 -15.42
CA ALA A 9 16.65 -18.75 -14.58
C ALA A 9 17.42 -17.73 -15.41
N THR A 10 17.49 -16.46 -14.99
CA THR A 10 18.68 -15.62 -15.21
C THR A 10 18.83 -14.53 -14.13
N SER A 11 19.71 -14.76 -13.16
CA SER A 11 20.86 -13.88 -12.90
C SER A 11 21.82 -14.57 -11.95
N LYS A 12 22.70 -15.37 -12.56
CA LYS A 12 23.89 -15.95 -11.93
C LYS A 12 24.91 -14.82 -11.72
N GLY A 13 25.06 -14.38 -10.47
CA GLY A 13 26.19 -13.58 -10.01
C GLY A 13 26.85 -14.28 -8.83
N LYS A 14 27.72 -15.26 -9.13
CA LYS A 14 28.42 -16.11 -8.17
C LYS A 14 29.58 -15.32 -7.53
N ARG A 15 29.49 -14.98 -6.24
CA ARG A 15 30.67 -14.94 -5.35
C ARG A 15 30.28 -15.43 -3.97
N GLY A 16 30.74 -16.65 -3.67
CA GLY A 16 30.92 -17.09 -2.30
C GLY A 16 31.92 -16.16 -1.63
N GLY A 17 31.41 -15.17 -0.92
CA GLY A 17 32.05 -14.56 0.23
C GLY A 17 31.18 -14.92 1.42
N LYS A 18 31.80 -15.33 2.52
CA LYS A 18 31.18 -15.43 3.85
C LYS A 18 30.16 -14.28 3.97
N ARG A 19 28.89 -14.53 4.33
CA ARG A 19 27.94 -13.44 4.60
C ARG A 19 28.58 -12.58 5.70
N GLU A 20 29.26 -11.51 5.32
CA GLU A 20 29.89 -10.64 6.29
C GLU A 20 28.76 -10.05 7.10
N HIS A 21 28.86 -10.19 8.42
CA HIS A 21 27.91 -9.55 9.31
C HIS A 21 28.03 -8.04 9.06
N LEU A 22 26.92 -7.41 8.70
CA LEU A 22 26.85 -5.95 8.52
C LEU A 22 27.54 -5.28 9.71
N SER A 23 28.43 -4.33 9.44
CA SER A 23 29.01 -3.50 10.50
C SER A 23 27.91 -2.74 11.23
N GLU A 24 28.17 -2.31 12.47
CA GLU A 24 27.20 -1.50 13.22
C GLU A 24 26.83 -0.19 12.50
N ALA A 25 27.79 0.40 11.77
CA ALA A 25 27.55 1.57 10.92
C ALA A 25 26.61 1.26 9.76
N GLU A 26 26.78 0.11 9.08
CA GLU A 26 25.90 -0.33 8.00
C GLU A 26 24.51 -0.71 8.49
N LYS A 27 24.39 -1.41 9.63
CA LYS A 27 23.10 -1.71 10.24
C LYS A 27 22.33 -0.43 10.57
N ARG A 28 22.99 0.56 11.17
CA ARG A 28 22.39 1.87 11.47
C ARG A 28 21.92 2.57 10.20
N ARG A 29 22.76 2.60 9.16
CA ARG A 29 22.41 3.21 7.86
C ARG A 29 21.20 2.50 7.23
N ASN A 30 21.21 1.17 7.19
CA ASN A 30 20.12 0.38 6.61
C ASN A 30 18.81 0.58 7.38
N HIS A 31 18.87 0.66 8.72
CA HIS A 31 17.71 0.92 9.56
C HIS A 31 17.08 2.30 9.27
N ILE A 32 17.90 3.34 9.14
CA ILE A 32 17.41 4.69 8.78
C ILE A 32 16.75 4.68 7.40
N GLN A 33 17.38 4.04 6.41
CA GLN A 33 16.85 3.97 5.05
C GLN A 33 15.55 3.16 4.97
N SER A 34 15.47 2.02 5.66
CA SER A 34 14.26 1.19 5.66
C SER A 34 13.09 1.90 6.33
N GLU A 35 13.34 2.61 7.43
CA GLU A 35 12.31 3.40 8.10
C GLU A 35 11.87 4.61 7.27
N GLN A 36 12.80 5.32 6.61
CA GLN A 36 12.44 6.39 5.69
C GLN A 36 11.57 5.88 4.54
N LYS A 37 11.93 4.73 3.93
CA LYS A 37 11.13 4.09 2.90
C LYS A 37 9.72 3.75 3.41
N ARG A 38 9.63 3.15 4.61
CA ARG A 38 8.33 2.82 5.24
C ARG A 38 7.47 4.07 5.44
N ARG A 39 8.07 5.16 5.94
CA ARG A 39 7.36 6.45 6.15
C ARG A 39 6.88 7.06 4.84
N ASN A 40 7.70 7.02 3.79
CA ASN A 40 7.33 7.52 2.47
C ASN A 40 6.17 6.73 1.87
N GLN A 41 6.16 5.40 2.02
CA GLN A 41 5.05 4.56 1.58
C GLN A 41 3.75 4.88 2.32
N ILE A 42 3.82 5.10 3.64
CA ILE A 42 2.65 5.52 4.43
C ILE A 42 2.15 6.88 3.96
N LYS A 43 3.05 7.85 3.75
CA LYS A 43 2.70 9.18 3.26
C LYS A 43 1.96 9.08 1.92
N TYR A 44 2.51 8.33 0.97
CA TYR A 44 1.87 8.08 -0.33
C TYR A 44 0.46 7.50 -0.18
N GLY A 45 0.27 6.51 0.71
CA GLY A 45 -1.06 5.95 0.98
C GLY A 45 -2.06 6.98 1.52
N PHE A 46 -1.62 7.89 2.39
CA PHE A 46 -2.46 9.00 2.85
C PHE A 46 -2.77 9.99 1.74
N ASP A 47 -1.78 10.37 0.94
CA ASP A 47 -1.96 11.30 -0.18
C ASP A 47 -2.99 10.73 -1.18
N THR A 48 -2.86 9.46 -1.58
CA THR A 48 -3.85 8.77 -2.42
C THR A 48 -5.24 8.72 -1.77
N LEU A 49 -5.32 8.47 -0.47
CA LEU A 49 -6.61 8.44 0.23
C LEU A 49 -7.32 9.80 0.19
N THR A 50 -6.58 10.90 0.33
CA THR A 50 -7.13 12.25 0.25
C THR A 50 -7.61 12.64 -1.15
N GLU A 51 -7.06 12.04 -2.21
CA GLU A 51 -7.52 12.25 -3.59
C GLU A 51 -8.80 11.47 -3.90
N LEU A 52 -8.91 10.24 -3.38
CA LEU A 52 -10.03 9.33 -3.62
C LEU A 52 -11.31 9.73 -2.88
N VAL A 53 -11.19 10.28 -1.67
CA VAL A 53 -12.34 10.70 -0.85
C VAL A 53 -12.66 12.17 -1.18
N PRO A 54 -13.83 12.49 -1.79
CA PRO A 54 -14.12 13.85 -2.26
C PRO A 54 -14.01 14.93 -1.18
N GLU A 55 -14.43 14.64 0.05
CA GLU A 55 -14.40 15.57 1.20
C GLU A 55 -12.98 15.92 1.67
N LEU A 56 -12.00 15.05 1.39
CA LEU A 56 -10.62 15.20 1.84
C LEU A 56 -9.72 15.89 0.81
N ARG A 57 -10.25 16.18 -0.38
CA ARG A 57 -9.50 16.86 -1.44
C ARG A 57 -9.11 18.27 -0.99
N GLY A 58 -7.88 18.65 -1.29
CA GLY A 58 -7.30 19.92 -0.82
C GLY A 58 -6.46 19.79 0.45
N GLY A 59 -6.48 18.62 1.11
CA GLY A 59 -5.60 18.34 2.25
C GLY A 59 -5.94 19.13 3.51
N GLY A 60 -4.97 19.26 4.42
CA GLY A 60 -5.12 20.00 5.68
C GLY A 60 -5.75 19.21 6.84
N TYR A 61 -6.13 17.96 6.61
CA TYR A 61 -6.71 17.09 7.63
C TYR A 61 -5.65 16.35 8.45
N SER A 62 -5.96 16.09 9.72
CA SER A 62 -5.16 15.19 10.54
C SER A 62 -5.27 13.74 10.03
N LYS A 63 -4.28 12.89 10.34
CA LYS A 63 -4.30 11.47 9.93
C LYS A 63 -5.54 10.73 10.46
N SER A 64 -5.97 11.03 11.69
CA SER A 64 -7.17 10.43 12.27
C SER A 64 -8.44 10.87 11.54
N ALA A 65 -8.54 12.16 11.20
CA ALA A 65 -9.67 12.68 10.44
C ALA A 65 -9.74 12.04 9.06
N VAL A 66 -8.61 11.94 8.34
CA VAL A 66 -8.55 11.26 7.04
C VAL A 66 -9.11 9.83 7.10
N LEU A 67 -8.72 9.06 8.12
CA LEU A 67 -9.21 7.69 8.29
C LEU A 67 -10.71 7.64 8.63
N GLN A 68 -11.21 8.56 9.46
CA GLN A 68 -12.63 8.64 9.80
C GLN A 68 -13.51 9.00 8.59
N HIS A 69 -13.14 10.04 7.85
CA HIS A 69 -13.87 10.44 6.64
C HIS A 69 -13.82 9.33 5.57
N ALA A 70 -12.69 8.64 5.42
CA ALA A 70 -12.59 7.51 4.51
C ALA A 70 -13.54 6.36 4.88
N ALA A 71 -13.65 6.02 6.17
CA ALA A 71 -14.57 4.98 6.63
C ALA A 71 -16.03 5.35 6.33
N VAL A 72 -16.43 6.57 6.69
CA VAL A 72 -17.79 7.10 6.39
C VAL A 72 -18.08 7.08 4.90
N TYR A 73 -17.11 7.47 4.07
CA TYR A 73 -17.27 7.46 2.61
C TYR A 73 -17.51 6.05 2.05
N VAL A 74 -16.79 5.04 2.56
CA VAL A 74 -17.01 3.63 2.15
C VAL A 74 -18.40 3.15 2.56
N GLU A 75 -18.85 3.45 3.78
CA GLU A 75 -20.19 3.10 4.25
C GLU A 75 -21.28 3.72 3.36
N ASN A 76 -21.13 4.99 3.01
CA ASN A 76 -22.04 5.70 2.12
C ASN A 76 -22.07 5.09 0.71
N LEU A 77 -20.92 4.72 0.15
CA LEU A 77 -20.84 4.06 -1.16
C LEU A 77 -21.52 2.69 -1.14
N VAL A 78 -21.32 1.89 -0.09
CA VAL A 78 -21.96 0.58 0.05
C VAL A 78 -23.48 0.72 0.15
N GLY A 79 -23.97 1.64 1.01
CA GLY A 79 -25.40 1.92 1.16
C GLY A 79 -26.04 2.44 -0.12
N GLY A 80 -25.41 3.43 -0.77
CA GLY A 80 -25.88 3.98 -2.03
C GLY A 80 -25.93 2.94 -3.14
N ASN A 81 -24.90 2.10 -3.27
CA ASN A 81 -24.88 1.01 -4.25
C ASN A 81 -25.96 -0.04 -3.98
N ALA A 82 -26.27 -0.35 -2.72
CA ALA A 82 -27.37 -1.25 -2.37
C ALA A 82 -28.73 -0.68 -2.78
N ALA A 83 -28.97 0.61 -2.49
CA ALA A 83 -30.18 1.30 -2.91
C ALA A 83 -30.36 1.32 -4.43
N LEU A 84 -29.30 1.69 -5.17
CA LEU A 84 -29.32 1.71 -6.64
C LEU A 84 -29.60 0.32 -7.23
N ARG A 85 -29.03 -0.74 -6.65
CA ARG A 85 -29.33 -2.12 -7.08
C ARG A 85 -30.78 -2.51 -6.83
N ASN A 86 -31.41 -2.04 -5.77
CA ASN A 86 -32.82 -2.30 -5.51
C ASN A 86 -33.71 -1.58 -6.53
N ILE A 87 -33.38 -0.33 -6.87
CA ILE A 87 -34.09 0.42 -7.92
C ILE A 87 -33.98 -0.31 -9.26
N LEU A 88 -32.78 -0.74 -9.66
CA LEU A 88 -32.58 -1.45 -10.92
C LEU A 88 -33.35 -2.78 -11.01
N LYS A 89 -33.55 -3.48 -9.88
CA LYS A 89 -34.36 -4.70 -9.82
C LYS A 89 -35.87 -4.44 -9.91
N SER A 90 -36.30 -3.22 -9.59
CA SER A 90 -37.71 -2.82 -9.61
C SER A 90 -38.15 -2.16 -10.92
N LEU A 91 -37.20 -1.92 -11.84
CA LEU A 91 -37.44 -1.52 -13.22
C LEU A 91 -37.65 -2.76 -14.10
#